data_AF-A0A1F8WWI2-F1
#
_entry.id   AF-A0A1F8WWI2-F1
#
_cell.length_a   1.000
_cell.length_b   1.000
_cell.length_c   1.000
_cell.angle_alpha   90.00
_cell.angle_beta   90.00
_cell.angle_gamma   90.00
#
_symmetry.space_group_name_H-M   'P 1'
#
loop_
_entity.id
_entity.type
_entity.pdbx_description
1 polymer ?
#
loop_
_entity_poly.entity_id
_entity_poly.type
_entity_poly.pdbx_seq_one_letter_code
_entity_poly.pdbx_strand_id
1 'polypeptide(L)'
;MTLLKLIPGALLFFLAGHIVLKIADRRVEASFGPVSYAGASFMLGLGAVSLQMFFYSLASIPFSALLISGPWVALGAAMLFLPAFKRTAFRTDGQKMGWAGRVLFAVILSQVLYSFAYGLIMPLSGWDAWFIWFVKARAFFLDGSVNAAFLTDPAYVQDHPDYPLLVPLAVSWIYTAIGSAQEEAGKIIYPLQFAALLSIFHYGVRRLTGSRTTGLLFTALLSVTPLVLVHGAGFPVQIDPAYTGKDFTGYADLTLSAYFLGAAIFILLYAREGRSPFAYIATLMLAMGAWTKNEGLTFALLGFLILAVSALLKQGKGRDFRTLGLALIPLVLFILPWSVYKAVLGVGSEYVQSLGPGVFFSNLTRLGQIIPYAAGFMFLKPGVMGLVWWAYAASAVLSFRGIISAKTLVLHCLILGQLGIYTFVYIITPVDLKWHLGTSLDRLVLHLIPLGMLAAAVHLSMTAGSSSPEDRR
;
A
#
# COMPACT_ATOMS: atom_id res chain seq x y z
N MET A 1 -20.85 19.94 13.81
CA MET A 1 -20.59 20.46 12.45
C MET A 1 -19.43 19.74 11.74
N THR A 2 -18.34 19.39 12.43
CA THR A 2 -17.16 18.68 11.85
C THR A 2 -17.49 17.30 11.26
N LEU A 3 -18.23 16.45 11.98
CA LEU A 3 -18.60 15.11 11.50
C LEU A 3 -19.46 15.13 10.22
N LEU A 4 -20.34 16.13 10.09
CA LEU A 4 -21.20 16.32 8.90
C LEU A 4 -20.39 16.60 7.63
N LYS A 5 -19.20 17.21 7.75
CA LYS A 5 -18.29 17.49 6.62
C LYS A 5 -17.25 16.39 6.40
N LEU A 6 -16.89 15.66 7.46
CA LEU A 6 -15.91 14.58 7.41
C LEU A 6 -16.36 13.44 6.47
N ILE A 7 -17.64 13.05 6.55
CA ILE A 7 -18.19 11.97 5.72
C ILE A 7 -18.11 12.34 4.22
N PRO A 8 -18.64 13.48 3.75
CA PRO A 8 -18.45 13.93 2.37
C PRO A 8 -16.97 14.03 1.95
N GLY A 9 -16.10 14.52 2.84
CA GLY A 9 -14.66 14.58 2.59
C GLY A 9 -14.06 13.20 2.31
N ALA A 10 -14.34 12.21 3.15
CA ALA A 10 -13.89 10.84 2.93
C ALA A 10 -14.52 10.19 1.69
N LEU A 11 -15.80 10.47 1.41
CA LEU A 11 -16.51 9.94 0.24
C LEU A 11 -15.91 10.41 -1.10
N LEU A 12 -15.22 11.55 -1.13
CA LEU A 12 -14.53 11.99 -2.36
C LEU A 12 -13.48 10.97 -2.81
N PHE A 13 -12.72 10.38 -1.87
CA PHE A 13 -11.75 9.35 -2.22
C PHE A 13 -12.43 8.14 -2.87
N PHE A 14 -13.55 7.68 -2.31
CA PHE A 14 -14.30 6.58 -2.91
C PHE A 14 -14.82 6.92 -4.31
N LEU A 15 -15.33 8.13 -4.52
CA LEU A 15 -15.81 8.58 -5.83
C LEU A 15 -14.67 8.66 -6.85
N ALA A 16 -13.57 9.34 -6.51
CA ALA A 16 -12.42 9.51 -7.38
C ALA A 16 -11.83 8.15 -7.78
N GLY A 17 -11.63 7.26 -6.82
CA GLY A 17 -11.10 5.94 -7.12
C GLY A 17 -12.11 5.01 -7.80
N HIS A 18 -13.43 5.17 -7.59
CA HIS A 18 -14.43 4.47 -8.40
C HIS A 18 -14.27 4.84 -9.87
N ILE A 19 -14.11 6.13 -10.19
CA ILE A 19 -13.91 6.65 -11.55
C ILE A 19 -12.63 6.06 -12.15
N VAL A 20 -11.51 6.12 -11.40
CA VAL A 20 -10.22 5.56 -11.84
C VAL A 20 -10.33 4.05 -12.09
N LEU A 21 -10.93 3.30 -11.16
CA LEU A 21 -11.10 1.85 -11.26
C LEU A 21 -11.99 1.47 -12.45
N LYS A 22 -13.06 2.23 -12.70
CA LYS A 22 -13.93 2.06 -13.88
C LYS A 22 -13.21 2.28 -15.20
N ILE A 23 -12.31 3.26 -15.25
CA ILE A 23 -11.50 3.52 -16.45
C ILE A 23 -10.53 2.36 -16.70
N ALA A 24 -9.91 1.83 -15.64
CA ALA A 24 -8.96 0.71 -15.71
C ALA A 24 -9.63 -0.65 -16.00
N ASP A 25 -10.84 -0.89 -15.47
CA ASP A 25 -11.58 -2.15 -15.59
C ASP A 25 -13.00 -1.95 -16.15
N ARG A 26 -13.08 -1.37 -17.34
CA ARG A 26 -14.37 -1.05 -18.02
C ARG A 26 -15.28 -2.26 -18.20
N ARG A 27 -14.68 -3.44 -18.37
CA ARG A 27 -15.39 -4.70 -18.64
C ARG A 27 -15.69 -5.50 -17.37
N VAL A 28 -15.32 -4.97 -16.19
CA VAL A 28 -15.53 -5.63 -14.89
C VAL A 28 -14.85 -7.01 -14.84
N GLU A 29 -13.70 -7.13 -15.50
CA GLU A 29 -12.93 -8.37 -15.59
C GLU A 29 -12.27 -8.72 -14.26
N ALA A 30 -11.94 -7.72 -13.42
CA ALA A 30 -11.39 -7.96 -12.10
C ALA A 30 -12.42 -8.58 -11.14
N SER A 31 -13.72 -8.51 -11.45
CA SER A 31 -14.78 -9.24 -10.75
C SER A 31 -14.78 -9.01 -9.23
N PHE A 32 -14.59 -7.77 -8.79
CA PHE A 32 -14.60 -7.42 -7.36
C PHE A 32 -15.95 -7.74 -6.70
N GLY A 33 -15.91 -8.08 -5.40
CA GLY A 33 -17.07 -7.97 -4.52
C GLY A 33 -17.26 -6.51 -4.06
N PRO A 34 -18.40 -6.15 -3.46
CA PRO A 34 -18.68 -4.77 -3.09
C PRO A 34 -17.65 -4.20 -2.08
N VAL A 35 -17.26 -4.98 -1.08
CA VAL A 35 -16.31 -4.55 -0.04
C VAL A 35 -14.91 -4.34 -0.62
N SER A 36 -14.40 -5.28 -1.43
CA SER A 36 -13.07 -5.14 -2.04
C SER A 36 -13.04 -4.08 -3.14
N TYR A 37 -14.15 -3.86 -3.85
CA TYR A 37 -14.30 -2.74 -4.76
C TYR A 37 -14.21 -1.41 -4.02
N ALA A 38 -14.91 -1.28 -2.89
CA ALA A 38 -14.84 -0.09 -2.05
C ALA A 38 -13.42 0.14 -1.51
N GLY A 39 -12.74 -0.91 -1.03
CA GLY A 39 -11.35 -0.81 -0.58
C GLY A 39 -10.39 -0.40 -1.70
N ALA A 40 -10.47 -1.03 -2.87
CA ALA A 40 -9.66 -0.65 -4.03
C ALA A 40 -9.95 0.78 -4.50
N SER A 41 -11.23 1.18 -4.53
CA SER A 41 -11.64 2.55 -4.87
C SER A 41 -11.09 3.55 -3.86
N PHE A 42 -11.16 3.27 -2.56
CA PHE A 42 -10.61 4.16 -1.56
C PHE A 42 -9.10 4.39 -1.77
N MET A 43 -8.32 3.32 -1.93
CA MET A 43 -6.87 3.42 -2.16
C MET A 43 -6.55 4.18 -3.46
N LEU A 44 -7.22 3.86 -4.57
CA LEU A 44 -7.02 4.58 -5.83
C LEU A 44 -7.43 6.06 -5.72
N GLY A 45 -8.45 6.36 -4.92
CA GLY A 45 -8.90 7.70 -4.61
C GLY A 45 -7.87 8.54 -3.88
N LEU A 46 -7.20 7.97 -2.87
CA LEU A 46 -6.13 8.65 -2.13
C LEU A 46 -5.04 9.14 -3.09
N GLY A 47 -4.57 8.28 -3.99
CA GLY A 47 -3.59 8.67 -4.99
C GLY A 47 -4.12 9.71 -5.99
N ALA A 48 -5.33 9.53 -6.51
CA ALA A 48 -5.89 10.42 -7.52
C ALA A 48 -6.15 11.84 -7.01
N VAL A 49 -6.77 11.97 -5.82
CA VAL A 49 -7.07 13.27 -5.21
C VAL A 49 -5.79 13.99 -4.79
N SER A 50 -4.84 13.28 -4.17
CA SER A 50 -3.55 13.89 -3.79
C SER A 50 -2.76 14.37 -5.01
N LEU A 51 -2.73 13.60 -6.10
CA LEU A 51 -2.05 14.02 -7.33
C LEU A 51 -2.73 15.25 -7.97
N GLN A 52 -4.07 15.31 -7.98
CA GLN A 52 -4.80 16.50 -8.43
C GLN A 52 -4.39 17.74 -7.61
N MET A 53 -4.37 17.62 -6.28
CA MET A 53 -3.97 18.73 -5.41
C MET A 53 -2.52 19.17 -5.66
N PHE A 54 -1.63 18.22 -5.94
CA PHE A 54 -0.27 18.55 -6.33
C PHE A 54 -0.24 19.37 -7.64
N PHE A 55 -0.98 18.94 -8.67
CA PHE A 55 -1.10 19.71 -9.92
C PHE A 55 -1.76 21.08 -9.73
N TYR A 56 -2.72 21.20 -8.81
CA TYR A 56 -3.31 22.49 -8.47
C TYR A 56 -2.27 23.44 -7.88
N SER A 57 -1.39 22.92 -7.02
CA SER A 57 -0.28 23.72 -6.47
C SER A 57 0.66 24.19 -7.57
N LEU A 58 1.01 23.32 -8.53
CA LEU A 58 1.83 23.71 -9.69
C LEU A 58 1.15 24.76 -10.58
N ALA A 59 -0.18 24.70 -10.69
CA ALA A 59 -1.00 25.65 -11.45
C ALA A 59 -1.43 26.90 -10.64
N SER A 60 -0.93 27.06 -9.40
CA SER A 60 -1.34 28.15 -8.49
C SER A 60 -2.86 28.21 -8.24
N ILE A 61 -3.54 27.06 -8.28
CA ILE A 61 -4.96 26.93 -7.95
C ILE A 61 -5.06 26.63 -6.44
N PRO A 62 -5.73 27.48 -5.64
CA PRO A 62 -5.82 27.28 -4.20
C PRO A 62 -6.68 26.08 -3.83
N PHE A 63 -6.33 25.43 -2.73
CA PHE A 63 -7.08 24.32 -2.17
C PHE A 63 -8.44 24.81 -1.69
N SER A 64 -9.49 24.24 -2.28
CA SER A 64 -10.88 24.55 -1.97
C SER A 64 -11.68 23.26 -2.07
N ALA A 65 -12.61 23.06 -1.13
CA ALA A 65 -13.51 21.92 -1.16
C ALA A 65 -14.24 21.82 -2.51
N LEU A 66 -14.69 22.95 -3.07
CA LEU A 66 -15.40 23.01 -4.34
C LEU A 66 -14.48 22.71 -5.54
N LEU A 67 -13.29 23.31 -5.58
CA LEU A 67 -12.36 23.13 -6.71
C LEU A 67 -11.80 21.72 -6.76
N ILE A 68 -11.55 21.10 -5.60
CA ILE A 68 -11.02 19.74 -5.53
C ILE A 68 -12.12 18.73 -5.83
N SER A 69 -13.31 18.84 -5.20
CA SER A 69 -14.39 17.86 -5.38
C SER A 69 -15.17 18.01 -6.69
N GLY A 70 -15.32 19.23 -7.20
CA GLY A 70 -16.14 19.56 -8.36
C GLY A 70 -15.83 18.73 -9.61
N PRO A 71 -14.56 18.61 -10.05
CA PRO A 71 -14.21 17.78 -11.20
C PRO A 71 -14.59 16.32 -11.04
N TRP A 72 -14.41 15.72 -9.85
CA TRP A 72 -14.78 14.33 -9.62
C TRP A 72 -16.29 14.11 -9.59
N VAL A 73 -17.04 15.06 -9.01
CA VAL A 73 -18.51 15.03 -9.02
C VAL A 73 -19.03 15.15 -10.45
N ALA A 74 -18.48 16.08 -11.24
CA ALA A 74 -18.84 16.27 -12.64
C ALA A 74 -18.51 15.04 -13.49
N LEU A 75 -17.31 14.46 -13.34
CA LEU A 75 -16.91 13.23 -14.04
C LEU A 75 -17.77 12.03 -13.64
N GLY A 76 -18.06 11.89 -12.33
CA GLY A 76 -18.94 10.84 -11.83
C GLY A 76 -20.36 10.97 -12.39
N ALA A 77 -20.91 12.18 -12.43
CA ALA A 77 -22.21 12.46 -13.04
C ALA A 77 -22.20 12.15 -14.55
N ALA A 78 -21.16 12.57 -15.27
CA ALA A 78 -21.01 12.29 -16.70
C ALA A 78 -20.97 10.78 -16.99
N MET A 79 -20.30 9.98 -16.14
CA MET A 79 -20.23 8.53 -16.29
C MET A 79 -21.60 7.83 -16.19
N LEU A 80 -22.58 8.41 -15.49
CA LEU A 80 -23.94 7.86 -15.42
C LEU A 80 -24.65 7.88 -16.77
N PHE A 81 -24.29 8.82 -17.65
CA PHE A 81 -24.89 8.96 -18.98
C PHE A 81 -24.19 8.13 -20.05
N LEU A 82 -22.95 7.69 -19.80
CA LEU A 82 -22.14 6.95 -20.78
C LEU A 82 -22.40 5.43 -20.72
N PRO A 83 -22.91 4.78 -21.79
CA PRO A 83 -23.23 3.35 -21.80
C PRO A 83 -22.06 2.44 -21.41
N ALA A 84 -20.83 2.82 -21.77
CA ALA A 84 -19.62 2.10 -21.46
C ALA A 84 -19.33 1.96 -19.95
N PHE A 85 -19.93 2.82 -19.11
CA PHE A 85 -19.69 2.86 -17.67
C PHE A 85 -20.86 2.38 -16.82
N LYS A 86 -22.05 2.18 -17.43
CA LYS A 86 -23.27 1.72 -16.75
C LYS A 86 -23.18 0.29 -16.18
N ARG A 87 -22.19 -0.51 -16.62
CA ARG A 87 -22.02 -1.89 -16.13
C ARG A 87 -21.24 -1.92 -14.83
N THR A 88 -21.92 -1.94 -13.69
CA THR A 88 -21.36 -2.38 -12.39
C THR A 88 -21.97 -3.74 -12.07
N ALA A 89 -21.18 -4.80 -12.21
CA ALA A 89 -21.59 -6.13 -11.77
C ALA A 89 -20.73 -6.51 -10.56
N PHE A 90 -21.34 -6.57 -9.38
CA PHE A 90 -20.67 -7.11 -8.21
C PHE A 90 -20.83 -8.63 -8.21
N ARG A 91 -19.74 -9.34 -7.99
CA ARG A 91 -19.81 -10.79 -7.81
C ARG A 91 -20.09 -11.09 -6.34
N THR A 92 -21.37 -11.22 -6.00
CA THR A 92 -21.79 -11.77 -4.71
C THR A 92 -21.62 -13.29 -4.75
N ASP A 93 -21.10 -13.86 -3.66
CA ASP A 93 -21.04 -15.30 -3.51
C ASP A 93 -22.38 -15.77 -2.94
N GLY A 94 -23.10 -16.62 -3.66
CA GLY A 94 -24.35 -17.24 -3.18
C GLY A 94 -24.11 -18.29 -2.08
N GLN A 95 -22.85 -18.66 -1.81
CA GLN A 95 -22.55 -19.62 -0.75
C GLN A 95 -22.81 -19.03 0.64
N LYS A 96 -23.65 -19.72 1.41
CA LYS A 96 -23.90 -19.41 2.82
C LYS A 96 -22.62 -19.59 3.63
N MET A 97 -22.33 -18.63 4.51
CA MET A 97 -21.14 -18.66 5.34
C MET A 97 -21.35 -19.64 6.51
N GLY A 98 -20.49 -20.67 6.59
CA GLY A 98 -20.48 -21.61 7.72
C GLY A 98 -20.14 -20.93 9.05
N TRP A 99 -20.28 -21.65 10.17
CA TRP A 99 -19.99 -21.11 11.51
C TRP A 99 -18.56 -20.58 11.64
N ALA A 100 -17.56 -21.32 11.14
CA ALA A 100 -16.15 -20.90 11.19
C ALA A 100 -15.93 -19.59 10.42
N GLY A 101 -16.55 -19.46 9.25
CA GLY A 101 -16.51 -18.22 8.47
C GLY A 101 -17.15 -17.04 9.20
N ARG A 102 -18.23 -17.26 9.95
CA ARG A 102 -18.87 -16.21 10.79
C ARG A 102 -17.96 -15.76 11.92
N VAL A 103 -17.29 -16.69 12.60
CA VAL A 103 -16.32 -16.36 13.67
C VAL A 103 -15.14 -15.57 13.09
N LEU A 104 -14.55 -16.04 11.99
CA LEU A 104 -13.43 -15.34 11.34
C LEU A 104 -13.84 -13.94 10.86
N PHE A 105 -15.04 -13.81 10.28
CA PHE A 105 -15.57 -12.50 9.90
C PHE A 105 -15.79 -11.59 11.10
N ALA A 106 -16.29 -12.11 12.23
CA ALA A 106 -16.47 -11.35 13.46
C ALA A 106 -15.12 -10.85 14.02
N VAL A 107 -14.05 -11.64 13.93
CA VAL A 107 -12.69 -11.21 14.29
C VAL A 107 -12.23 -10.06 13.39
N ILE A 108 -12.37 -10.20 12.07
CA ILE A 108 -11.99 -9.13 11.14
C ILE A 108 -12.77 -7.85 11.43
N LEU A 109 -14.09 -7.98 11.61
CA LEU A 109 -14.98 -6.86 11.89
C LEU A 109 -14.62 -6.19 13.22
N SER A 110 -14.28 -6.95 14.27
CA SER A 110 -13.87 -6.36 15.55
C SER A 110 -12.59 -5.55 15.43
N GLN A 111 -11.60 -6.00 14.65
CA GLN A 111 -10.37 -5.25 14.42
C GLN A 111 -10.61 -3.96 13.63
N VAL A 112 -11.49 -4.00 12.61
CA VAL A 112 -11.88 -2.81 11.85
C VAL A 112 -12.62 -1.81 12.76
N LEU A 113 -13.60 -2.26 13.53
CA LEU A 113 -14.34 -1.40 14.46
C LEU A 113 -13.43 -0.79 15.53
N TYR A 114 -12.49 -1.58 16.07
CA TYR A 114 -11.47 -1.09 16.98
C TYR A 114 -10.59 -0.01 16.32
N SER A 115 -10.15 -0.21 15.08
CA SER A 115 -9.38 0.78 14.32
C SER A 115 -10.13 2.09 14.14
N PHE A 116 -11.43 2.05 13.83
CA PHE A 116 -12.27 3.26 13.80
C PHE A 116 -12.41 3.92 15.17
N ALA A 117 -12.67 3.13 16.21
CA ALA A 117 -12.79 3.66 17.58
C ALA A 117 -11.50 4.37 18.00
N TYR A 118 -10.34 3.73 17.81
CA TYR A 118 -9.05 4.32 18.16
C TYR A 118 -8.75 5.58 17.34
N GLY A 119 -8.91 5.51 16.01
CA GLY A 119 -8.60 6.62 15.12
C GLY A 119 -9.42 7.89 15.41
N LEU A 120 -10.66 7.71 15.87
CA LEU A 120 -11.59 8.81 16.20
C LEU A 120 -11.45 9.34 17.63
N ILE A 121 -10.97 8.52 18.58
CA ILE A 121 -10.98 8.86 20.01
C ILE A 121 -9.60 9.28 20.51
N MET A 122 -8.55 8.57 20.10
CA MET A 122 -7.21 8.81 20.64
C MET A 122 -6.59 10.06 20.01
N PRO A 123 -5.66 10.75 20.68
CA PRO A 123 -4.89 11.81 20.04
C PRO A 123 -3.91 11.25 18.99
N LEU A 124 -3.32 12.10 18.17
CA LEU A 124 -2.17 11.71 17.36
C LEU A 124 -0.92 11.67 18.26
N SER A 125 -0.21 10.55 18.33
CA SER A 125 0.99 10.44 19.20
C SER A 125 2.21 9.83 18.51
N GLY A 126 2.07 9.37 17.26
CA GLY A 126 3.18 8.81 16.51
C GLY A 126 4.22 9.85 16.09
N TRP A 127 5.50 9.53 16.26
CA TRP A 127 6.60 10.46 16.01
C TRP A 127 6.67 10.90 14.54
N ASP A 128 6.81 9.97 13.60
CA ASP A 128 6.86 10.28 12.16
C ASP A 128 5.55 10.91 11.69
N ALA A 129 4.42 10.54 12.30
CA ALA A 129 3.14 11.17 12.01
C ALA A 129 3.19 12.68 12.25
N TRP A 130 3.68 13.10 13.42
CA TRP A 130 3.87 14.50 13.75
C TRP A 130 4.95 15.16 12.89
N PHE A 131 6.14 14.58 12.85
CA PHE A 131 7.33 15.22 12.29
C PHE A 131 7.44 15.17 10.77
N ILE A 132 6.79 14.23 10.09
CA ILE A 132 6.95 14.06 8.63
C ILE A 132 5.63 14.31 7.91
N TRP A 133 4.54 13.71 8.40
CA TRP A 133 3.32 13.58 7.61
C TRP A 133 2.28 14.66 7.90
N PHE A 134 1.89 14.83 9.16
CA PHE A 134 0.82 15.74 9.57
C PHE A 134 1.29 17.19 9.67
N VAL A 135 2.58 17.45 9.97
CA VAL A 135 3.15 18.80 9.88
C VAL A 135 3.04 19.35 8.46
N LYS A 136 3.44 18.57 7.44
CA LYS A 136 3.25 18.92 6.02
C LYS A 136 1.78 19.11 5.69
N ALA A 137 0.92 18.20 6.14
CA ALA A 137 -0.50 18.28 5.87
C ALA A 137 -1.13 19.58 6.41
N ARG A 138 -0.75 19.98 7.63
CA ARG A 138 -1.17 21.22 8.26
C ARG A 138 -0.62 22.43 7.54
N ALA A 139 0.67 22.44 7.20
CA ALA A 139 1.29 23.52 6.43
C ALA A 139 0.57 23.75 5.09
N PHE A 140 0.36 22.70 4.30
CA PHE A 140 -0.31 22.82 3.00
C PHE A 140 -1.78 23.20 3.10
N PHE A 141 -2.46 22.82 4.19
CA PHE A 141 -3.81 23.28 4.46
C PHE A 141 -3.85 24.79 4.77
N LEU A 142 -2.94 25.27 5.63
CA LEU A 142 -2.87 26.69 5.99
C LEU A 142 -2.48 27.57 4.80
N ASP A 143 -1.53 27.10 3.99
CA ASP A 143 -1.05 27.80 2.79
C ASP A 143 -2.02 27.67 1.60
N GLY A 144 -2.97 26.74 1.67
CA GLY A 144 -3.89 26.42 0.58
C GLY A 144 -3.21 25.85 -0.66
N SER A 145 -1.97 25.38 -0.57
CA SER A 145 -1.20 24.78 -1.66
C SER A 145 0.05 24.06 -1.12
N VAL A 146 0.74 23.29 -1.96
CA VAL A 146 2.11 22.83 -1.66
C VAL A 146 3.06 24.02 -1.81
N ASN A 147 3.53 24.53 -0.68
CA ASN A 147 4.45 25.65 -0.64
C ASN A 147 5.92 25.18 -0.71
N ALA A 148 6.65 25.66 -1.72
CA ALA A 148 8.07 25.39 -1.88
C ALA A 148 8.90 25.88 -0.69
N ALA A 149 8.55 27.02 -0.10
CA ALA A 149 9.29 27.61 1.02
C ALA A 149 9.35 26.65 2.22
N PHE A 150 8.23 25.99 2.54
CA PHE A 150 8.17 24.97 3.59
C PHE A 150 9.11 23.79 3.30
N LEU A 151 9.15 23.31 2.05
CA LEU A 151 9.96 22.16 1.66
C LEU A 151 11.48 22.45 1.60
N THR A 152 11.86 23.72 1.46
CA THR A 152 13.26 24.15 1.37
C THR A 152 13.80 24.78 2.65
N ASP A 153 12.95 24.98 3.66
CA ASP A 153 13.35 25.61 4.91
C ASP A 153 14.30 24.69 5.71
N PRO A 154 15.50 25.18 6.08
CA PRO A 154 16.46 24.44 6.89
C PRO A 154 15.89 23.90 8.21
N ALA A 155 14.88 24.56 8.79
CA ALA A 155 14.25 24.13 10.04
C ALA A 155 13.47 22.81 9.91
N TYR A 156 13.05 22.45 8.70
CA TYR A 156 12.23 21.26 8.40
C TYR A 156 12.99 20.21 7.58
N VAL A 157 14.33 20.27 7.54
CA VAL A 157 15.16 19.31 6.79
C VAL A 157 14.99 17.88 7.30
N GLN A 158 14.70 17.69 8.59
CA GLN A 158 14.46 16.38 9.21
C GLN A 158 13.09 15.78 8.85
N ASP A 159 12.20 16.56 8.21
CA ASP A 159 10.85 16.12 7.85
C ASP A 159 10.83 15.34 6.53
N HIS A 160 12.00 14.89 6.04
CA HIS A 160 12.17 14.22 4.74
C HIS A 160 11.47 14.98 3.60
N PRO A 161 11.90 16.20 3.26
CA PRO A 161 11.29 17.01 2.19
C PRO A 161 11.33 16.30 0.83
N ASP A 162 12.19 15.29 0.68
CA ASP A 162 12.30 14.46 -0.52
C ASP A 162 11.19 13.40 -0.64
N TYR A 163 10.43 13.11 0.42
CA TYR A 163 9.33 12.16 0.33
C TYR A 163 8.14 12.68 -0.48
N PRO A 164 7.61 11.87 -1.41
CA PRO A 164 6.36 12.13 -2.13
C PRO A 164 5.18 12.53 -1.23
N LEU A 165 4.19 13.26 -1.80
CA LEU A 165 3.20 14.00 -1.02
C LEU A 165 1.81 13.34 -0.92
N LEU A 166 1.66 12.05 -1.26
CA LEU A 166 0.34 11.39 -1.21
C LEU A 166 -0.32 11.50 0.17
N VAL A 167 0.40 11.09 1.24
CA VAL A 167 -0.17 11.09 2.60
C VAL A 167 -0.42 12.51 3.11
N PRO A 168 0.53 13.46 3.03
CA PRO A 168 0.28 14.84 3.44
C PRO A 168 -0.92 15.46 2.72
N LEU A 169 -1.01 15.33 1.40
CA LEU A 169 -2.11 15.92 0.63
C LEU A 169 -3.45 15.23 0.87
N ALA A 170 -3.47 13.92 1.12
CA ALA A 170 -4.69 13.22 1.53
C ALA A 170 -5.21 13.73 2.88
N VAL A 171 -4.33 14.02 3.84
CA VAL A 171 -4.71 14.62 5.12
C VAL A 171 -5.11 16.09 4.94
N SER A 172 -4.37 16.87 4.14
CA SER A 172 -4.73 18.26 3.80
C SER A 172 -6.09 18.35 3.12
N TRP A 173 -6.47 17.38 2.29
CA TRP A 173 -7.82 17.30 1.73
C TRP A 173 -8.87 17.21 2.82
N ILE A 174 -8.69 16.32 3.81
CA ILE A 174 -9.63 16.20 4.92
C ILE A 174 -9.74 17.51 5.69
N TYR A 175 -8.61 18.19 5.98
CA TYR A 175 -8.60 19.50 6.62
C TYR A 175 -9.34 20.56 5.79
N THR A 176 -9.12 20.56 4.48
CA THR A 176 -9.80 21.47 3.52
C THR A 176 -11.30 21.21 3.48
N ALA A 177 -11.72 19.95 3.47
CA ALA A 177 -13.13 19.56 3.43
C ALA A 177 -13.87 19.97 4.71
N ILE A 178 -13.25 19.83 5.88
CA ILE A 178 -13.87 20.24 7.15
C ILE A 178 -13.70 21.74 7.44
N GLY A 179 -12.67 22.37 6.88
CA GLY A 179 -12.31 23.78 7.08
C GLY A 179 -11.41 24.04 8.29
N SER A 180 -10.69 23.04 8.79
CA SER A 180 -9.81 23.17 9.97
C SER A 180 -8.78 22.04 10.02
N ALA A 181 -7.57 22.30 10.54
CA ALA A 181 -6.55 21.29 10.78
C ALA A 181 -6.76 20.54 12.11
N GLN A 182 -7.79 19.68 12.17
CA GLN A 182 -8.06 18.81 13.33
C GLN A 182 -7.43 17.43 13.08
N GLU A 183 -6.44 17.06 13.89
CA GLU A 183 -5.64 15.84 13.71
C GLU A 183 -6.49 14.58 13.74
N GLU A 184 -7.46 14.50 14.66
CA GLU A 184 -8.39 13.38 14.81
C GLU A 184 -9.22 13.16 13.55
N ALA A 185 -9.64 14.25 12.90
CA ALA A 185 -10.35 14.16 11.62
C ALA A 185 -9.43 13.66 10.51
N GLY A 186 -8.19 14.17 10.43
CA GLY A 186 -7.18 13.72 9.47
C GLY A 186 -6.87 12.22 9.59
N LYS A 187 -6.91 11.69 10.80
CA LYS A 187 -6.67 10.26 11.08
C LYS A 187 -7.72 9.33 10.50
N ILE A 188 -8.90 9.80 10.04
CA ILE A 188 -9.94 8.93 9.47
C ILE A 188 -9.45 8.09 8.29
N ILE A 189 -8.41 8.54 7.59
CA ILE A 189 -7.86 7.81 6.46
C ILE A 189 -7.24 6.47 6.88
N TYR A 190 -6.69 6.34 8.09
CA TYR A 190 -5.99 5.13 8.56
C TYR A 190 -6.91 3.93 8.81
N PRO A 191 -8.04 4.05 9.54
CA PRO A 191 -8.98 2.93 9.64
C PRO A 191 -9.61 2.56 8.30
N LEU A 192 -9.81 3.53 7.40
CA LEU A 192 -10.26 3.26 6.04
C LEU A 192 -9.18 2.52 5.21
N GLN A 193 -7.90 2.89 5.34
CA GLN A 193 -6.78 2.19 4.72
C GLN A 193 -6.63 0.77 5.28
N PHE A 194 -6.78 0.58 6.59
CA PHE A 194 -6.74 -0.73 7.23
C PHE A 194 -7.87 -1.64 6.72
N ALA A 195 -9.11 -1.14 6.68
CA ALA A 195 -10.23 -1.88 6.08
C ALA A 195 -10.01 -2.17 4.59
N ALA A 196 -9.46 -1.21 3.84
CA ALA A 196 -9.13 -1.40 2.42
C ALA A 196 -8.07 -2.49 2.22
N LEU A 197 -6.96 -2.45 2.97
CA LEU A 197 -5.90 -3.46 2.99
C LEU A 197 -6.49 -4.86 3.20
N LEU A 198 -7.28 -5.05 4.27
CA LEU A 198 -7.89 -6.34 4.59
C LEU A 198 -8.86 -6.82 3.51
N SER A 199 -9.66 -5.91 2.94
CA SER A 199 -10.61 -6.26 1.87
C SER A 199 -9.94 -6.66 0.55
N ILE A 200 -8.85 -5.97 0.17
CA ILE A 200 -8.04 -6.27 -1.01
C ILE A 200 -7.29 -7.58 -0.79
N PHE A 201 -6.74 -7.78 0.41
CA PHE A 201 -6.09 -9.02 0.82
C PHE A 201 -7.03 -10.22 0.70
N HIS A 202 -8.23 -10.13 1.31
CA HIS A 202 -9.25 -11.16 1.23
C HIS A 202 -9.62 -11.48 -0.22
N TYR A 203 -9.80 -10.44 -1.06
CA TYR A 203 -10.05 -10.61 -2.49
C TYR A 203 -8.93 -11.37 -3.19
N GLY A 204 -7.67 -10.98 -2.96
CA GLY A 204 -6.50 -11.62 -3.54
C GLY A 204 -6.39 -13.10 -3.17
N VAL A 205 -6.46 -13.40 -1.87
CA VAL A 205 -6.41 -14.80 -1.37
C VAL A 205 -7.55 -15.61 -1.97
N ARG A 206 -8.79 -15.11 -1.95
CA ARG A 206 -9.93 -15.85 -2.52
C ARG A 206 -9.76 -16.09 -4.02
N ARG A 207 -9.28 -15.09 -4.79
CA ARG A 207 -9.11 -15.20 -6.24
C ARG A 207 -7.99 -16.17 -6.61
N LEU A 208 -6.91 -16.19 -5.83
CA LEU A 208 -5.74 -17.03 -6.08
C LEU A 208 -5.96 -18.47 -5.62
N THR A 209 -6.57 -18.68 -4.45
CA THR A 209 -6.78 -20.01 -3.84
C THR A 209 -8.12 -20.66 -4.19
N GLY A 210 -9.10 -19.88 -4.64
CA GLY A 210 -10.48 -20.36 -4.88
C GLY A 210 -11.30 -20.59 -3.60
N SER A 211 -10.73 -20.40 -2.41
CA SER A 211 -11.38 -20.71 -1.13
C SER A 211 -11.74 -19.46 -0.35
N ARG A 212 -13.05 -19.29 -0.08
CA ARG A 212 -13.56 -18.21 0.78
C ARG A 212 -13.09 -18.38 2.24
N THR A 213 -13.08 -19.62 2.75
CA THR A 213 -12.65 -19.90 4.13
C THR A 213 -11.17 -19.60 4.33
N THR A 214 -10.32 -19.97 3.36
CA THR A 214 -8.89 -19.62 3.38
C THR A 214 -8.71 -18.10 3.32
N GLY A 215 -9.48 -17.41 2.47
CA GLY A 215 -9.53 -15.95 2.44
C GLY A 215 -9.84 -15.35 3.81
N LEU A 216 -10.92 -15.78 4.46
CA LEU A 216 -11.30 -15.28 5.79
C LEU A 216 -10.26 -15.61 6.86
N LEU A 217 -9.70 -16.82 6.86
CA LEU A 217 -8.69 -17.24 7.83
C LEU A 217 -7.45 -16.35 7.76
N PHE A 218 -6.85 -16.22 6.58
CA PHE A 218 -5.63 -15.43 6.41
C PHE A 218 -5.88 -13.93 6.60
N THR A 219 -7.09 -13.44 6.26
CA THR A 219 -7.45 -12.04 6.54
C THR A 219 -7.61 -11.80 8.04
N ALA A 220 -8.19 -12.75 8.77
CA ALA A 220 -8.27 -12.67 10.24
C ALA A 220 -6.87 -12.68 10.86
N LEU A 221 -5.97 -13.58 10.43
CA LEU A 221 -4.58 -13.62 10.88
C LEU A 221 -3.83 -12.30 10.59
N LEU A 222 -4.01 -11.73 9.39
CA LEU A 222 -3.43 -10.43 9.06
C LEU A 222 -4.00 -9.31 9.94
N SER A 223 -5.31 -9.30 10.18
CA SER A 223 -5.98 -8.26 10.97
C SER A 223 -5.53 -8.23 12.43
N VAL A 224 -5.17 -9.38 13.00
CA VAL A 224 -4.66 -9.51 14.38
C VAL A 224 -3.14 -9.46 14.47
N THR A 225 -2.43 -9.27 13.35
CA THR A 225 -0.97 -9.14 13.36
C THR A 225 -0.61 -7.80 14.02
N PRO A 226 0.09 -7.81 15.18
CA PRO A 226 0.23 -6.62 16.00
C PRO A 226 0.87 -5.44 15.28
N LEU A 227 1.94 -5.64 14.51
CA LEU A 227 2.57 -4.54 13.76
C LEU A 227 1.63 -3.86 12.76
N VAL A 228 0.77 -4.64 12.08
CA VAL A 228 -0.22 -4.11 11.14
C VAL A 228 -1.28 -3.31 11.89
N LEU A 229 -1.74 -3.83 13.04
CA LEU A 229 -2.76 -3.18 13.84
C LEU A 229 -2.23 -1.89 14.51
N VAL A 230 -0.98 -1.85 15.00
CA VAL A 230 -0.36 -0.61 15.54
C VAL A 230 -0.38 0.53 14.51
N HIS A 231 -0.18 0.24 13.22
CA HIS A 231 -0.20 1.27 12.18
C HIS A 231 -1.64 1.63 11.73
N GLY A 232 -2.61 0.72 11.86
CA GLY A 232 -4.00 0.98 11.50
C GLY A 232 -4.84 1.59 12.64
N ALA A 233 -4.45 1.35 13.89
CA ALA A 233 -5.31 1.52 15.04
C ALA A 233 -4.55 1.76 16.35
N GLY A 234 -3.23 1.89 16.35
CA GLY A 234 -2.41 1.95 17.57
C GLY A 234 -2.66 0.79 18.54
N PHE A 235 -2.02 0.85 19.71
CA PHE A 235 -2.32 -0.06 20.83
C PHE A 235 -2.29 0.68 22.17
N PRO A 236 -3.35 0.58 22.98
CA PRO A 236 -3.35 1.14 24.33
C PRO A 236 -2.66 0.23 25.35
N VAL A 237 -2.32 -1.01 24.98
CA VAL A 237 -1.72 -2.02 25.88
C VAL A 237 -0.33 -2.42 25.39
N GLN A 238 0.56 -2.67 26.33
CA GLN A 238 1.93 -3.13 26.09
C GLN A 238 1.94 -4.52 25.43
N ILE A 239 2.33 -4.59 24.16
CA ILE A 239 2.45 -5.85 23.40
C ILE A 239 3.87 -6.42 23.50
N ASP A 240 4.86 -5.54 23.56
CA ASP A 240 6.29 -5.85 23.67
C ASP A 240 6.96 -4.66 24.38
N PRO A 241 7.91 -4.86 25.31
CA PRO A 241 8.61 -3.77 25.98
C PRO A 241 9.27 -2.76 25.03
N ALA A 242 9.69 -3.17 23.84
CA ALA A 242 10.27 -2.29 22.81
C ALA A 242 9.22 -1.46 22.04
N TYR A 243 7.93 -1.73 22.25
CA TYR A 243 6.79 -1.09 21.60
C TYR A 243 5.80 -0.47 22.59
N THR A 244 6.09 -0.50 23.89
CA THR A 244 5.30 0.21 24.89
C THR A 244 5.22 1.69 24.57
N GLY A 245 4.01 2.22 24.42
CA GLY A 245 3.77 3.63 24.15
C GLY A 245 4.06 4.08 22.71
N LYS A 246 4.37 3.16 21.78
CA LYS A 246 4.49 3.50 20.36
C LYS A 246 3.13 3.44 19.67
N ASP A 247 2.72 4.56 19.09
CA ASP A 247 1.61 4.65 18.13
C ASP A 247 2.21 4.94 16.75
N PHE A 248 1.77 4.19 15.73
CA PHE A 248 2.19 4.41 14.35
C PHE A 248 1.01 4.86 13.46
N THR A 249 -0.15 5.12 14.05
CA THR A 249 -1.25 5.78 13.36
C THR A 249 -0.77 7.15 12.86
N GLY A 250 -0.94 7.44 11.58
CA GLY A 250 -0.38 8.66 10.97
C GLY A 250 0.88 8.44 10.13
N TYR A 251 1.44 7.23 10.14
CA TYR A 251 2.64 6.88 9.36
C TYR A 251 2.28 6.48 7.92
N ALA A 252 3.13 6.78 6.94
CA ALA A 252 2.87 6.40 5.54
C ALA A 252 3.02 4.89 5.25
N ASP A 253 3.59 4.13 6.17
CA ASP A 253 4.00 2.74 5.92
C ASP A 253 2.80 1.80 5.72
N LEU A 254 1.67 1.99 6.43
CA LEU A 254 0.44 1.23 6.17
C LEU A 254 -0.12 1.50 4.77
N THR A 255 -0.10 2.78 4.36
CA THR A 255 -0.51 3.21 3.02
C THR A 255 0.35 2.50 1.98
N LEU A 256 1.67 2.47 2.18
CA LEU A 256 2.61 1.82 1.28
C LEU A 256 2.41 0.29 1.23
N SER A 257 2.20 -0.37 2.38
CA SER A 257 1.89 -1.80 2.46
C SER A 257 0.64 -2.17 1.65
N ALA A 258 -0.39 -1.33 1.69
CA ALA A 258 -1.62 -1.56 0.93
C ALA A 258 -1.39 -1.45 -0.58
N TYR A 259 -0.59 -0.49 -1.03
CA TYR A 259 -0.19 -0.39 -2.44
C TYR A 259 0.70 -1.56 -2.89
N PHE A 260 1.65 -2.00 -2.06
CA PHE A 260 2.51 -3.15 -2.37
C PHE A 260 1.68 -4.42 -2.53
N LEU A 261 0.75 -4.65 -1.60
CA LEU A 261 -0.15 -5.78 -1.65
C LEU A 261 -1.03 -5.74 -2.90
N GLY A 262 -1.67 -4.60 -3.17
CA GLY A 262 -2.53 -4.42 -4.34
C GLY A 262 -1.76 -4.70 -5.62
N ALA A 263 -0.59 -4.08 -5.79
CA ALA A 263 0.27 -4.31 -6.94
C ALA A 263 0.66 -5.79 -7.09
N ALA A 264 1.11 -6.45 -6.02
CA ALA A 264 1.50 -7.85 -6.05
C ALA A 264 0.33 -8.76 -6.49
N ILE A 265 -0.87 -8.57 -5.93
CA ILE A 265 -2.07 -9.34 -6.30
C ILE A 265 -2.37 -9.17 -7.80
N PHE A 266 -2.37 -7.94 -8.30
CA PHE A 266 -2.76 -7.69 -9.70
C PHE A 266 -1.67 -8.09 -10.70
N ILE A 267 -0.38 -8.03 -10.33
CA ILE A 267 0.70 -8.62 -11.14
C ILE A 267 0.51 -10.14 -11.25
N LEU A 268 0.20 -10.82 -10.14
CA LEU A 268 -0.07 -12.26 -10.13
C LEU A 268 -1.29 -12.64 -10.97
N LEU A 269 -2.38 -11.88 -10.86
CA LEU A 269 -3.59 -12.11 -11.66
C LEU A 269 -3.34 -11.84 -13.14
N TYR A 270 -2.52 -10.83 -13.47
CA TYR A 270 -2.09 -10.61 -14.84
C TYR A 270 -1.25 -11.76 -15.38
N ALA A 271 -0.27 -12.24 -14.60
CA ALA A 271 0.56 -13.38 -14.98
C ALA A 271 -0.26 -14.67 -15.17
N ARG A 272 -1.32 -14.86 -14.38
CA ARG A 272 -2.22 -16.02 -14.46
C ARG A 272 -3.24 -15.94 -15.59
N GLU A 273 -3.88 -14.79 -15.77
CA GLU A 273 -5.08 -14.64 -16.61
C GLU A 273 -4.82 -13.84 -17.90
N GLY A 274 -3.71 -13.10 -17.97
CA GLY A 274 -3.31 -12.32 -19.15
C GLY A 274 -4.26 -11.17 -19.52
N ARG A 275 -5.13 -10.75 -18.61
CA ARG A 275 -6.15 -9.71 -18.84
C ARG A 275 -5.59 -8.32 -18.52
N SER A 276 -5.69 -7.39 -19.47
CA SER A 276 -5.06 -6.07 -19.35
C SER A 276 -5.54 -5.21 -18.16
N PRO A 277 -6.81 -5.29 -17.67
CA PRO A 277 -7.20 -4.55 -16.47
C PRO A 277 -6.35 -4.86 -15.24
N PHE A 278 -5.85 -6.09 -15.11
CA PHE A 278 -4.95 -6.44 -14.01
C PHE A 278 -3.61 -5.70 -14.11
N ALA A 279 -3.02 -5.58 -15.30
CA ALA A 279 -1.80 -4.79 -15.49
C ALA A 279 -2.03 -3.29 -15.21
N TYR A 280 -3.19 -2.76 -15.60
CA TYR A 280 -3.53 -1.35 -15.36
C TYR A 280 -3.73 -1.06 -13.87
N ILE A 281 -4.47 -1.91 -13.15
CA ILE A 281 -4.65 -1.74 -11.70
C ILE A 281 -3.33 -1.96 -10.97
N ALA A 282 -2.52 -2.95 -11.37
CA ALA A 282 -1.19 -3.17 -10.80
C ALA A 282 -0.31 -1.94 -10.92
N THR A 283 -0.23 -1.33 -12.11
CA THR A 283 0.62 -0.15 -12.33
C THR A 283 0.10 1.12 -11.70
N LEU A 284 -1.23 1.28 -11.55
CA LEU A 284 -1.80 2.32 -10.69
C LEU A 284 -1.35 2.15 -9.24
N MET A 285 -1.40 0.93 -8.70
CA MET A 285 -0.95 0.65 -7.33
C MET A 285 0.56 0.87 -7.16
N LEU A 286 1.39 0.45 -8.12
CA LEU A 286 2.84 0.72 -8.12
C LEU A 286 3.13 2.23 -8.17
N ALA A 287 2.45 2.95 -9.06
CA ALA A 287 2.60 4.40 -9.22
C ALA A 287 2.22 5.17 -7.95
N MET A 288 1.10 4.81 -7.32
CA MET A 288 0.66 5.44 -6.08
C MET A 288 1.52 5.05 -4.88
N GLY A 289 2.07 3.82 -4.86
CA GLY A 289 3.11 3.43 -3.92
C GLY A 289 4.36 4.30 -4.05
N ALA A 290 4.85 4.51 -5.27
CA ALA A 290 5.97 5.42 -5.56
C ALA A 290 5.65 6.88 -5.25
N TRP A 291 4.37 7.27 -5.26
CA TRP A 291 3.88 8.60 -4.84
C TRP A 291 3.67 8.70 -3.31
N THR A 292 3.96 7.66 -2.54
CA THR A 292 3.79 7.65 -1.07
C THR A 292 5.11 7.85 -0.32
N LYS A 293 6.15 7.09 -0.67
CA LYS A 293 7.47 7.12 -0.02
C LYS A 293 8.56 6.67 -0.99
N ASN A 294 9.83 6.96 -0.70
CA ASN A 294 10.96 6.59 -1.57
C ASN A 294 11.07 5.06 -1.80
N GLU A 295 10.78 4.26 -0.79
CA GLU A 295 10.74 2.80 -0.86
C GLU A 295 9.66 2.30 -1.84
N GLY A 296 8.66 3.14 -2.11
CA GLY A 296 7.66 2.85 -3.13
C GLY A 296 8.22 2.90 -4.54
N LEU A 297 9.23 3.74 -4.80
CA LEU A 297 9.89 3.81 -6.11
C LEU A 297 10.65 2.52 -6.43
N THR A 298 11.33 1.95 -5.44
CA THR A 298 12.09 0.72 -5.61
C THR A 298 11.17 -0.48 -5.83
N PHE A 299 10.05 -0.54 -5.11
CA PHE A 299 9.03 -1.57 -5.34
C PHE A 299 8.30 -1.37 -6.67
N ALA A 300 8.04 -0.13 -7.10
CA ALA A 300 7.47 0.19 -8.41
C ALA A 300 8.35 -0.32 -9.55
N LEU A 301 9.67 -0.11 -9.44
CA LEU A 301 10.65 -0.64 -10.39
C LEU A 301 10.62 -2.18 -10.42
N LEU A 302 10.74 -2.85 -9.27
CA LEU A 302 10.71 -4.31 -9.20
C LEU A 302 9.40 -4.89 -9.75
N GLY A 303 8.26 -4.35 -9.33
CA GLY A 303 6.94 -4.79 -9.77
C GLY A 303 6.71 -4.57 -11.26
N PHE A 304 7.16 -3.44 -11.82
CA PHE A 304 7.03 -3.18 -13.25
C PHE A 304 7.94 -4.09 -14.08
N LEU A 305 9.17 -4.38 -13.62
CA LEU A 305 10.05 -5.35 -14.29
C LEU A 305 9.41 -6.74 -14.32
N ILE A 306 8.82 -7.20 -13.21
CA ILE A 306 8.12 -8.49 -13.16
C ILE A 306 6.88 -8.51 -14.07
N LEU A 307 6.13 -7.40 -14.11
CA LEU A 307 4.99 -7.24 -15.01
C LEU A 307 5.43 -7.27 -16.49
N ALA A 308 6.54 -6.59 -16.81
CA ALA A 308 7.13 -6.58 -18.14
C ALA A 308 7.57 -7.99 -18.56
N VAL A 309 8.29 -8.71 -17.71
CA VAL A 309 8.64 -10.11 -17.95
C VAL A 309 7.38 -10.96 -18.17
N SER A 310 6.36 -10.81 -17.33
CA SER A 310 5.08 -11.55 -17.47
C SER A 310 4.37 -11.26 -18.79
N ALA A 311 4.41 -10.00 -19.28
CA ALA A 311 3.83 -9.61 -20.56
C ALA A 311 4.64 -10.09 -21.77
N LEU A 312 5.96 -10.22 -21.63
CA LEU A 312 6.87 -10.70 -22.68
C LEU A 312 6.87 -12.22 -22.80
N LEU A 313 6.72 -12.94 -21.68
CA LEU A 313 6.65 -14.40 -21.61
C LEU A 313 5.23 -14.97 -21.78
N LYS A 314 4.25 -14.11 -22.06
CA LYS A 314 2.84 -14.49 -22.23
C LYS A 314 2.68 -15.53 -23.34
N GLN A 315 2.32 -16.76 -22.97
CA GLN A 315 2.15 -17.85 -23.94
C GLN A 315 0.93 -17.61 -24.84
N GLY A 316 1.07 -17.92 -26.14
CA GLY A 316 -0.05 -18.08 -27.09
C GLY A 316 -0.58 -16.83 -27.80
N LYS A 317 -0.15 -15.60 -27.46
CA LYS A 317 -0.61 -14.37 -28.15
C LYS A 317 0.49 -13.38 -28.55
N GLY A 318 1.76 -13.78 -28.41
CA GLY A 318 2.90 -12.88 -28.63
C GLY A 318 3.09 -11.85 -27.51
N ARG A 319 4.06 -10.96 -27.69
CA ARG A 319 4.46 -9.93 -26.71
C ARG A 319 3.36 -8.86 -26.57
N ASP A 320 2.91 -8.57 -25.35
CA ASP A 320 1.83 -7.60 -25.08
C ASP A 320 2.37 -6.16 -24.90
N PHE A 321 3.00 -5.62 -25.94
CA PHE A 321 3.62 -4.28 -25.91
C PHE A 321 2.61 -3.16 -25.66
N ARG A 322 1.37 -3.32 -26.16
CA ARG A 322 0.31 -2.34 -25.97
C ARG A 322 -0.07 -2.21 -24.49
N THR A 323 -0.24 -3.34 -23.79
CA THR A 323 -0.55 -3.31 -22.36
C THR A 323 0.61 -2.70 -21.59
N LEU A 324 1.86 -3.03 -21.91
CA LEU A 324 3.03 -2.43 -21.27
C LEU A 324 3.15 -0.93 -21.49
N GLY A 325 2.97 -0.45 -22.72
CA GLY A 325 3.02 0.97 -23.04
C GLY A 325 1.95 1.76 -22.28
N LEU A 326 0.72 1.24 -22.21
CA LEU A 326 -0.36 1.87 -21.45
C LEU A 326 -0.16 1.78 -19.94
N ALA A 327 0.42 0.68 -19.45
CA ALA A 327 0.71 0.47 -18.03
C ALA A 327 1.88 1.34 -17.53
N LEU A 328 2.71 1.89 -18.43
CA LEU A 328 3.75 2.85 -18.07
C LEU A 328 3.18 4.25 -17.77
N ILE A 329 2.01 4.59 -18.31
CA ILE A 329 1.41 5.93 -18.17
C ILE A 329 1.20 6.32 -16.69
N PRO A 330 0.58 5.49 -15.83
CA PRO A 330 0.45 5.81 -14.41
C PRO A 330 1.80 6.04 -13.73
N LEU A 331 2.81 5.22 -14.02
CA LEU A 331 4.14 5.38 -13.41
C LEU A 331 4.75 6.74 -13.77
N VAL A 332 4.73 7.11 -15.04
CA VAL A 332 5.23 8.41 -15.49
C VAL A 332 4.43 9.55 -14.86
N LEU A 333 3.11 9.45 -14.87
CA LEU A 333 2.22 10.51 -14.38
C LEU A 333 2.41 10.81 -12.89
N PHE A 334 2.67 9.80 -12.06
CA PHE A 334 2.84 9.97 -10.62
C PHE A 334 4.29 10.25 -10.20
N ILE A 335 5.27 9.65 -10.88
CA ILE A 335 6.68 9.75 -10.48
C ILE A 335 7.32 11.02 -11.07
N LEU A 336 7.13 11.27 -12.37
CA LEU A 336 7.88 12.30 -13.08
C LEU A 336 7.62 13.72 -12.53
N PRO A 337 6.37 14.16 -12.29
CA PRO A 337 6.12 15.52 -11.80
C PRO A 337 6.81 15.80 -10.47
N TRP A 338 6.78 14.85 -9.53
CA TRP A 338 7.46 14.98 -8.25
C TRP A 338 8.97 14.99 -8.37
N SER A 339 9.52 14.08 -9.18
CA SER A 339 10.96 14.02 -9.44
C SER A 339 11.48 15.33 -10.03
N VAL A 340 10.75 15.91 -11.00
CA VAL A 340 11.09 17.21 -11.58
C VAL A 340 10.97 18.31 -10.54
N TYR A 341 9.87 18.35 -9.78
CA TYR A 341 9.65 19.39 -8.78
C TYR A 341 10.74 19.42 -7.70
N LYS A 342 11.11 18.27 -7.14
CA LYS A 342 12.22 18.18 -6.19
C LYS A 342 13.55 18.58 -6.78
N ALA A 343 13.83 18.17 -8.02
CA ALA A 343 15.06 18.54 -8.70
C ALA A 343 15.17 20.05 -8.90
N VAL A 344 14.07 20.72 -9.26
CA VAL A 344 14.00 22.19 -9.38
C VAL A 344 14.23 22.86 -8.02
N LEU A 345 13.70 22.31 -6.94
CA LEU A 345 13.91 22.83 -5.58
C LEU A 345 15.28 22.50 -4.97
N GLY A 346 16.12 21.69 -5.65
CA GLY A 346 17.38 21.22 -5.09
C GLY A 346 17.22 20.26 -3.91
N VAL A 347 16.04 19.64 -3.75
CA VAL A 347 15.74 18.70 -2.66
C VAL A 347 16.22 17.30 -3.05
N GLY A 348 17.32 16.86 -2.43
CA GLY A 348 17.95 15.55 -2.65
C GLY A 348 17.67 14.56 -1.52
N SER A 349 17.98 13.28 -1.77
CA SER A 349 17.98 12.24 -0.73
C SER A 349 19.35 12.14 -0.07
N GLU A 350 19.36 11.92 1.25
CA GLU A 350 20.57 11.71 2.08
C GLU A 350 21.47 10.56 1.59
N TYR A 351 20.93 9.60 0.84
CA TYR A 351 21.68 8.45 0.33
C TYR A 351 22.45 8.73 -0.96
N VAL A 352 22.15 9.83 -1.68
CA VAL A 352 22.70 10.08 -3.04
C VAL A 352 24.23 10.09 -3.03
N GLN A 353 24.83 10.70 -2.01
CA GLN A 353 26.29 10.77 -1.87
C GLN A 353 26.94 9.41 -1.54
N SER A 354 26.15 8.45 -1.02
CA SER A 354 26.60 7.12 -0.64
C SER A 354 26.36 6.05 -1.72
N LEU A 355 25.78 6.40 -2.88
CA LEU A 355 25.45 5.46 -3.99
C LEU A 355 26.69 4.99 -4.81
N GLY A 356 27.83 4.79 -4.16
CA GLY A 356 29.08 4.38 -4.80
C GLY A 356 29.41 2.89 -4.59
N PRO A 357 29.90 2.15 -5.61
CA PRO A 357 30.37 0.77 -5.44
C PRO A 357 31.42 0.64 -4.34
N GLY A 358 32.32 1.62 -4.21
CA GLY A 358 33.35 1.64 -3.16
C GLY A 358 32.77 1.65 -1.73
N VAL A 359 31.68 2.42 -1.50
CA VAL A 359 30.97 2.46 -0.21
C VAL A 359 30.29 1.12 0.07
N PHE A 360 29.71 0.49 -0.96
CA PHE A 360 29.08 -0.81 -0.80
C PHE A 360 30.11 -1.89 -0.41
N PHE A 361 31.20 -2.02 -1.17
CA PHE A 361 32.21 -3.05 -0.92
C PHE A 361 32.95 -2.85 0.40
N SER A 362 33.21 -1.61 0.82
CA SER A 362 33.86 -1.32 2.11
C SER A 362 32.97 -1.65 3.31
N ASN A 363 31.65 -1.64 3.15
CA ASN A 363 30.68 -1.89 4.21
C ASN A 363 30.03 -3.27 4.16
N LEU A 364 30.49 -4.18 3.30
CA LEU A 364 29.91 -5.54 3.17
C LEU A 364 29.94 -6.33 4.49
N THR A 365 30.91 -6.06 5.36
CA THR A 365 31.02 -6.67 6.70
C THR A 365 29.82 -6.34 7.61
N ARG A 366 29.09 -5.24 7.32
CA ARG A 366 27.84 -4.88 8.02
C ARG A 366 26.75 -5.95 7.87
N LEU A 367 26.81 -6.81 6.84
CA LEU A 367 25.88 -7.93 6.67
C LEU A 367 25.84 -8.85 7.90
N GLY A 368 26.98 -9.00 8.60
CA GLY A 368 27.06 -9.76 9.86
C GLY A 368 26.23 -9.17 11.01
N GLN A 369 25.82 -7.90 10.92
CA GLN A 369 24.92 -7.25 11.87
C GLN A 369 23.49 -7.14 11.31
N ILE A 370 23.36 -6.77 10.03
CA ILE A 370 22.06 -6.55 9.38
C ILE A 370 21.23 -7.84 9.35
N ILE A 371 21.82 -8.94 8.87
CA ILE A 371 21.07 -10.19 8.67
C ILE A 371 20.58 -10.77 10.00
N PRO A 372 21.42 -10.95 11.05
CA PRO A 372 20.94 -11.49 12.32
C PRO A 372 19.93 -10.57 13.01
N TYR A 373 20.11 -9.26 12.93
CA TYR A 373 19.16 -8.30 13.51
C TYR A 373 17.80 -8.37 12.80
N ALA A 374 17.79 -8.34 11.47
CA ALA A 374 16.57 -8.45 10.68
C ALA A 374 15.87 -9.79 10.85
N ALA A 375 16.61 -10.90 10.79
CA ALA A 375 16.06 -12.23 11.01
C ALA A 375 15.51 -12.40 12.44
N GLY A 376 16.24 -11.93 13.46
CA GLY A 376 15.78 -11.93 14.84
C GLY A 376 14.50 -11.12 15.02
N PHE A 377 14.40 -9.96 14.37
CA PHE A 377 13.20 -9.14 14.40
C PHE A 377 12.00 -9.81 13.71
N MET A 378 12.21 -10.41 12.54
CA MET A 378 11.15 -11.05 11.74
C MET A 378 10.67 -12.38 12.36
N PHE A 379 11.56 -13.20 12.91
CA PHE A 379 11.23 -14.57 13.35
C PHE A 379 11.16 -14.74 14.86
N LEU A 380 11.86 -13.93 15.67
CA LEU A 380 11.97 -14.13 17.12
C LEU A 380 11.14 -13.13 17.94
N LYS A 381 10.31 -12.30 17.29
CA LYS A 381 9.37 -11.38 17.94
C LYS A 381 7.91 -11.67 17.59
N PRO A 382 7.35 -12.83 17.99
CA PRO A 382 5.97 -13.19 17.67
C PRO A 382 4.92 -12.22 18.26
N GLY A 383 5.25 -11.54 19.37
CA GLY A 383 4.41 -10.47 19.93
C GLY A 383 4.26 -9.27 19.00
N VAL A 384 5.17 -9.06 18.03
CA VAL A 384 5.11 -7.93 17.09
C VAL A 384 4.73 -8.42 15.69
N MET A 385 5.37 -9.51 15.23
CA MET A 385 5.23 -10.06 13.87
C MET A 385 4.07 -11.06 13.73
N GLY A 386 3.44 -11.46 14.84
CA GLY A 386 2.59 -12.64 14.85
C GLY A 386 3.37 -13.88 14.37
N LEU A 387 2.71 -14.71 13.55
CA LEU A 387 3.31 -15.90 12.95
C LEU A 387 3.58 -15.72 11.44
N VAL A 388 3.60 -14.49 10.92
CA VAL A 388 3.64 -14.22 9.46
C VAL A 388 4.84 -14.88 8.79
N TRP A 389 6.05 -14.61 9.29
CA TRP A 389 7.29 -15.08 8.67
C TRP A 389 7.51 -16.58 8.88
N TRP A 390 7.07 -17.12 10.01
CA TRP A 390 7.03 -18.58 10.24
C TRP A 390 6.05 -19.27 9.30
N ALA A 391 4.84 -18.72 9.12
CA ALA A 391 3.85 -19.25 8.18
C ALA A 391 4.37 -19.19 6.75
N TYR A 392 5.04 -18.10 6.36
CA TYR A 392 5.70 -17.97 5.07
C TYR A 392 6.79 -19.03 4.87
N ALA A 393 7.74 -19.15 5.80
CA ALA A 393 8.84 -20.12 5.70
C ALA A 393 8.34 -21.57 5.74
N ALA A 394 7.46 -21.92 6.68
CA ALA A 394 6.93 -23.27 6.81
C ALA A 394 6.09 -23.66 5.59
N SER A 395 5.21 -22.77 5.11
CA SER A 395 4.41 -23.04 3.91
C SER A 395 5.26 -23.19 2.66
N ALA A 396 6.35 -22.42 2.53
CA ALA A 396 7.31 -22.57 1.46
C ALA A 396 7.95 -23.97 1.52
N VAL A 397 8.49 -24.38 2.67
CA VAL A 397 9.11 -25.71 2.84
C VAL A 397 8.12 -26.85 2.54
N LEU A 398 6.90 -26.78 3.08
CA LEU A 398 5.85 -27.77 2.83
C LEU A 398 5.42 -27.82 1.36
N SER A 399 5.58 -26.71 0.65
CA SER A 399 5.23 -26.54 -0.76
C SER A 399 6.47 -26.42 -1.63
N PHE A 400 7.56 -27.17 -1.37
CA PHE A 400 8.84 -26.94 -2.04
C PHE A 400 8.75 -26.97 -3.58
N ARG A 401 7.92 -27.86 -4.14
CA ARG A 401 7.63 -27.90 -5.59
C ARG A 401 6.81 -26.69 -6.05
N GLY A 402 5.94 -26.20 -5.16
CA GLY A 402 5.16 -25.00 -5.33
C GLY A 402 6.01 -23.73 -5.30
N ILE A 403 7.08 -23.65 -4.48
CA ILE A 403 7.98 -22.46 -4.38
C ILE A 403 8.45 -22.00 -5.76
N ILE A 404 8.89 -22.95 -6.59
CA ILE A 404 9.51 -22.69 -7.90
C ILE A 404 8.45 -22.47 -8.99
N SER A 405 7.16 -22.60 -8.67
CA SER A 405 6.11 -22.30 -9.63
C SER A 405 6.16 -20.83 -10.06
N ALA A 406 5.88 -20.55 -11.33
CA ALA A 406 5.83 -19.18 -11.83
C ALA A 406 4.84 -18.30 -11.03
N LYS A 407 3.79 -18.92 -10.47
CA LYS A 407 2.75 -18.28 -9.65
C LYS A 407 3.31 -17.74 -8.33
N THR A 408 4.21 -18.46 -7.68
CA THR A 408 4.78 -18.07 -6.38
C THR A 408 6.09 -17.32 -6.55
N LEU A 409 6.82 -17.55 -7.65
CA LEU A 409 8.09 -16.89 -7.92
C LEU A 409 7.93 -15.36 -7.94
N VAL A 410 6.83 -14.84 -8.51
CA VAL A 410 6.50 -13.41 -8.47
C VAL A 410 6.49 -12.87 -7.04
N LEU A 411 5.85 -13.58 -6.09
CA LEU A 411 5.80 -13.16 -4.69
C LEU A 411 7.18 -13.21 -4.04
N HIS A 412 7.95 -14.28 -4.26
CA HIS A 412 9.30 -14.40 -3.72
C HIS A 412 10.22 -13.31 -4.28
N CYS A 413 10.15 -13.02 -5.58
CA CYS A 413 10.94 -11.97 -6.21
C CYS A 413 10.59 -10.59 -5.66
N LEU A 414 9.30 -10.29 -5.42
CA LEU A 414 8.87 -9.03 -4.81
C LEU A 414 9.35 -8.92 -3.36
N ILE A 415 9.14 -9.96 -2.54
CA ILE A 415 9.53 -9.97 -1.12
C ILE A 415 11.06 -9.90 -0.97
N LEU A 416 11.78 -10.84 -1.59
CA LEU A 416 13.24 -10.95 -1.45
C LEU A 416 13.97 -9.83 -2.18
N GLY A 417 13.44 -9.39 -3.33
CA GLY A 417 13.98 -8.24 -4.05
C GLY A 417 13.90 -6.97 -3.21
N GLN A 418 12.74 -6.69 -2.61
CA GLN A 418 12.58 -5.51 -1.77
C GLN A 418 13.40 -5.60 -0.47
N LEU A 419 13.46 -6.78 0.18
CA LEU A 419 14.36 -7.00 1.33
C LEU A 419 15.83 -6.81 0.96
N GLY A 420 16.23 -7.23 -0.24
CA GLY A 420 17.57 -7.01 -0.78
C GLY A 420 17.87 -5.53 -0.95
N ILE A 421 16.91 -4.74 -1.44
CA ILE A 421 17.03 -3.29 -1.54
C ILE A 421 17.13 -2.62 -0.16
N TYR A 422 16.31 -3.03 0.82
CA TYR A 422 16.42 -2.51 2.19
C TYR A 422 17.77 -2.84 2.82
N THR A 423 18.26 -4.06 2.60
CA THR A 423 19.60 -4.48 3.04
C THR A 423 20.68 -3.64 2.38
N PHE A 424 20.56 -3.37 1.08
CA PHE A 424 21.47 -2.49 0.35
C PHE A 424 21.51 -1.08 0.97
N VAL A 425 20.35 -0.49 1.28
CA VAL A 425 20.27 0.83 1.96
C VAL A 425 20.99 0.80 3.32
N TYR A 426 20.82 -0.25 4.12
CA TYR A 426 21.56 -0.39 5.38
C TYR A 426 23.07 -0.59 5.21
N ILE A 427 23.52 -1.15 4.09
CA ILE A 427 24.96 -1.26 3.81
C ILE A 427 25.55 0.13 3.54
N ILE A 428 24.88 0.92 2.69
CA ILE A 428 25.37 2.23 2.23
C ILE A 428 25.01 3.38 3.18
N THR A 429 24.25 3.11 4.24
CA THR A 429 23.76 4.15 5.14
C THR A 429 24.90 4.99 5.72
N PRO A 430 24.81 6.34 5.65
CA PRO A 430 25.81 7.23 6.22
C PRO A 430 25.68 7.39 7.74
N VAL A 431 24.50 7.07 8.31
CA VAL A 431 24.24 7.13 9.75
C VAL A 431 24.65 5.85 10.47
N ASP A 432 24.72 5.90 11.81
CA ASP A 432 24.99 4.74 12.65
C ASP A 432 24.05 3.57 12.33
N LEU A 433 24.62 2.40 12.04
CA LEU A 433 23.88 1.24 11.59
C LEU A 433 22.91 0.73 12.66
N LYS A 434 23.32 0.72 13.94
CA LYS A 434 22.51 0.19 15.03
C LYS A 434 21.30 1.09 15.27
N TRP A 435 21.52 2.41 15.27
CA TRP A 435 20.46 3.40 15.34
C TRP A 435 19.51 3.25 14.16
N HIS A 436 20.01 3.20 12.93
CA HIS A 436 19.17 3.12 11.73
C HIS A 436 18.33 1.83 11.71
N LEU A 437 18.91 0.68 12.04
CA LEU A 437 18.16 -0.59 12.19
C LEU A 437 17.10 -0.48 13.29
N GLY A 438 17.46 0.08 14.45
CA GLY A 438 16.58 0.20 15.60
C GLY A 438 15.43 1.18 15.42
N THR A 439 15.59 2.17 14.53
CA THR A 439 14.56 3.18 14.28
C THR A 439 13.71 2.92 13.06
N SER A 440 14.12 2.11 12.08
CA SER A 440 13.40 1.98 10.79
C SER A 440 12.96 0.58 10.38
N LEU A 441 13.58 -0.48 10.92
CA LEU A 441 13.38 -1.84 10.40
C LEU A 441 11.91 -2.30 10.53
N ASP A 442 11.23 -1.89 11.58
CA ASP A 442 9.83 -2.25 11.82
C ASP A 442 8.90 -1.74 10.72
N ARG A 443 9.07 -0.48 10.33
CA ARG A 443 8.39 0.13 9.18
C ARG A 443 8.71 -0.58 7.88
N LEU A 444 9.99 -0.88 7.62
CA LEU A 444 10.40 -1.57 6.39
C LEU A 444 9.80 -2.99 6.27
N VAL A 445 9.76 -3.73 7.38
CA VAL A 445 9.20 -5.09 7.40
C VAL A 445 7.67 -5.05 7.26
N LEU A 446 6.99 -4.03 7.81
CA LEU A 446 5.54 -3.86 7.65
C LEU A 446 5.11 -3.82 6.17
N HIS A 447 5.90 -3.18 5.30
CA HIS A 447 5.63 -3.12 3.86
C HIS A 447 5.40 -4.50 3.22
N LEU A 448 6.03 -5.54 3.79
CA LEU A 448 6.09 -6.88 3.22
C LEU A 448 5.25 -7.92 3.98
N ILE A 449 4.75 -7.60 5.18
CA ILE A 449 3.92 -8.52 5.98
C ILE A 449 2.70 -9.04 5.19
N PRO A 450 1.90 -8.20 4.51
CA PRO A 450 0.77 -8.70 3.73
C PRO A 450 1.20 -9.62 2.59
N LEU A 451 2.37 -9.39 1.98
CA LEU A 451 2.88 -10.26 0.91
C LEU A 451 3.33 -11.61 1.46
N GLY A 452 4.00 -11.65 2.61
CA GLY A 452 4.39 -12.89 3.28
C GLY A 452 3.18 -13.74 3.65
N MET A 453 2.12 -13.10 4.18
CA MET A 453 0.86 -13.78 4.51
C MET A 453 0.11 -14.25 3.25
N LEU A 454 0.14 -13.47 2.16
CA LEU A 454 -0.42 -13.86 0.87
C LEU A 454 0.30 -15.08 0.28
N ALA A 455 1.64 -15.07 0.31
CA ALA A 455 2.45 -16.19 -0.15
C ALA A 455 2.15 -17.46 0.66
N ALA A 456 2.02 -17.35 1.98
CA ALA A 456 1.64 -18.47 2.84
C ALA A 456 0.29 -19.07 2.47
N ALA A 457 -0.73 -18.23 2.23
CA ALA A 457 -2.06 -18.68 1.79
C ALA A 457 -2.01 -19.40 0.44
N VAL A 458 -1.23 -18.87 -0.51
CA VAL A 458 -1.08 -19.46 -1.85
C VAL A 458 -0.36 -20.80 -1.79
N HIS A 459 0.75 -20.90 -1.06
CA HIS A 459 1.50 -22.14 -0.85
C HIS A 459 0.62 -23.26 -0.30
N LEU A 460 -0.11 -22.99 0.79
CA LEU A 460 -0.96 -23.99 1.42
C LEU A 460 -2.14 -24.44 0.55
N SER A 461 -2.61 -23.58 -0.36
CA SER A 461 -3.63 -23.99 -1.34
C SER A 461 -3.08 -24.97 -2.39
N MET A 462 -1.79 -24.89 -2.71
CA MET A 462 -1.14 -25.79 -3.68
C MET A 462 -0.90 -27.17 -3.10
N THR A 463 -0.53 -27.27 -1.82
CA THR A 463 -0.35 -28.58 -1.15
C THR A 463 -1.68 -29.31 -1.03
N ALA A 464 -2.76 -28.60 -0.65
CA ALA A 464 -4.10 -29.18 -0.63
C ALA A 464 -4.57 -29.66 -2.02
N GLY A 465 -4.23 -28.91 -3.08
CA GLY A 465 -4.60 -29.21 -4.47
C GLY A 465 -3.84 -30.38 -5.12
N SER A 466 -2.65 -30.75 -4.62
CA SER A 466 -1.86 -31.89 -5.15
C SER A 466 -2.49 -33.28 -4.95
N SER A 467 -3.71 -33.34 -4.42
CA SER A 467 -4.56 -34.53 -4.34
C SER A 467 -5.52 -34.69 -5.54
N SER A 468 -5.56 -33.74 -6.49
CA SER A 468 -6.34 -33.85 -7.74
C SER A 468 -5.50 -34.45 -8.90
N PRO A 469 -5.97 -35.51 -9.59
CA PRO A 469 -5.23 -36.16 -10.67
C PRO A 469 -5.04 -35.32 -11.95
N GLU A 470 -5.68 -34.15 -12.08
CA GLU A 470 -5.78 -33.44 -13.36
C GLU A 470 -4.56 -32.58 -13.74
N ASP A 471 -3.67 -32.24 -12.79
CA ASP A 471 -2.48 -31.40 -13.06
C ASP A 471 -1.27 -32.20 -13.62
N ARG A 472 -1.47 -33.46 -14.04
CA ARG A 472 -0.48 -34.25 -14.79
C ARG A 472 -0.84 -34.34 -16.28
N ARG A 473 -0.98 -33.22 -16.98
CA ARG A 473 -0.97 -33.18 -18.46
C ARG A 473 -0.30 -31.93 -18.98
#